data_AF-A0A3D3QKU2-F1
#
_entry.id   AF-A0A3D3QKU2-F1
#
_cell.length_a   1.000
_cell.length_b   1.000
_cell.length_c   1.000
_cell.angle_alpha   90.00
_cell.angle_beta   90.00
_cell.angle_gamma   90.00
#
_symmetry.space_group_name_H-M   'P 1'
#
loop_
_entity.id
_entity.type
_entity.pdbx_description
1 polymer ?
#
loop_
_entity_poly.entity_id
_entity_poly.type
_entity_poly.pdbx_seq_one_letter_code
_entity_poly.pdbx_strand_id
1 'polypeptide(L)' 'LAEQEMPGLIAARKEYGPQQPLAGLKVAGSLHMTVQTAVLIETLVDLGADVRWVSCNIFSTQ' A
#
# COMPACT_ATOMS: atom_id res chain seq x y z
N LEU A 1 0.45 0.88 -15.18
CA LEU A 1 1.78 1.50 -15.36
C LEU A 1 2.57 1.51 -14.05
N ALA A 2 2.03 2.10 -12.97
CA ALA A 2 2.76 2.20 -11.69
C ALA A 2 3.22 0.85 -11.11
N GLU A 3 2.38 -0.19 -11.16
CA GLU A 3 2.79 -1.54 -10.71
C GLU A 3 3.99 -2.10 -11.48
N GLN A 4 4.08 -1.85 -12.79
CA GLN A 4 5.19 -2.31 -13.63
C GLN A 4 6.51 -1.64 -13.21
N GLU A 5 6.43 -0.39 -12.75
CA GLU A 5 7.57 0.40 -12.24
C GLU A 5 7.82 0.20 -10.73
N MET A 6 7.05 -0.65 -10.06
CA MET A 6 7.18 -0.92 -8.62
C MET A 6 7.44 -2.41 -8.33
N PRO A 7 8.49 -3.02 -8.92
CA PRO A 7 8.72 -4.47 -8.86
C PRO A 7 8.90 -4.99 -7.43
N GLY A 8 9.42 -4.16 -6.51
CA GLY A 8 9.57 -4.54 -5.11
C GLY A 8 8.24 -4.81 -4.40
N LEU A 9 7.20 -3.98 -4.64
CA LEU A 9 5.88 -4.20 -4.07
C LEU A 9 5.19 -5.41 -4.67
N ILE A 10 5.33 -5.62 -5.99
CA ILE A 10 4.75 -6.78 -6.67
C ILE A 10 5.43 -8.09 -6.21
N ALA A 11 6.75 -8.07 -6.00
CA ALA A 11 7.46 -9.20 -5.41
C ALA A 11 6.96 -9.50 -3.99
N ALA A 12 6.82 -8.47 -3.14
CA ALA A 12 6.30 -8.64 -1.78
C ALA A 12 4.88 -9.21 -1.76
N ARG A 13 3.98 -8.76 -2.64
CA ARG A 13 2.63 -9.33 -2.78
C ARG A 13 2.68 -10.82 -3.14
N LYS A 14 3.53 -11.21 -4.10
CA LYS A 14 3.66 -12.60 -4.54
C LYS A 14 4.24 -13.51 -3.45
N GLU A 15 5.25 -13.03 -2.72
CA GLU A 15 5.94 -13.80 -1.69
C GLU A 15 5.10 -13.94 -0.42
N TYR A 16 4.53 -12.84 0.07
CA TYR A 16 3.89 -12.77 1.37
C TYR A 16 2.36 -12.76 1.34
N GLY A 17 1.74 -12.50 0.18
CA GLY A 17 0.29 -12.53 0.03
C GLY A 17 -0.36 -13.81 0.57
N PRO A 18 0.11 -15.02 0.22
CA PRO A 18 -0.45 -16.26 0.77
C PRO A 18 -0.32 -16.41 2.29
N GLN A 19 0.68 -15.75 2.89
CA GLN A 19 0.98 -15.83 4.32
C GLN A 19 0.16 -14.84 5.15
N GLN A 20 -0.45 -13.83 4.49
CA GLN A 20 -1.25 -12.77 5.13
C GLN A 20 -0.59 -12.21 6.41
N PRO A 21 0.68 -11.77 6.36
CA PRO A 21 1.44 -11.45 7.58
C PRO A 21 0.91 -10.21 8.32
N LEU A 22 0.07 -9.40 7.68
CA LEU A 22 -0.54 -8.21 8.28
C LEU A 22 -1.99 -8.44 8.71
N ALA A 23 -2.48 -9.68 8.64
CA ALA A 23 -3.84 -10.04 9.03
C ALA A 23 -4.19 -9.53 10.44
N GLY A 24 -5.30 -8.80 10.55
CA GLY A 24 -5.81 -8.27 11.81
C GLY A 24 -5.14 -6.96 12.28
N LEU A 25 -4.12 -6.48 11.56
CA LEU A 25 -3.52 -5.18 11.85
C LEU A 25 -4.36 -4.05 11.27
N LYS A 26 -4.53 -2.98 12.07
CA LYS A 26 -5.14 -1.72 11.65
C LYS A 26 -4.05 -0.69 11.40
N VAL A 27 -3.85 -0.33 10.14
CA VAL A 27 -2.78 0.57 9.70
C VAL A 27 -3.37 1.95 9.39
N ALA A 28 -2.87 2.98 10.07
CA ALA A 28 -3.16 4.37 9.76
C ALA A 28 -1.94 5.01 9.08
N GLY A 29 -2.09 5.48 7.85
CA GLY A 29 -1.01 6.13 7.10
C GLY A 29 -1.26 7.63 6.89
N SER A 30 -0.17 8.40 6.94
CA SER A 30 -0.15 9.81 6.57
C SER A 30 1.03 10.04 5.61
N LEU A 31 0.72 10.00 4.32
CA LEU A 31 1.71 10.12 3.23
C LEU A 31 1.03 10.76 2.02
N HIS A 32 1.80 11.44 1.17
CA HIS A 32 1.30 12.00 -0.09
C HIS A 32 0.43 11.00 -0.84
N MET A 33 -0.79 11.40 -1.19
CA MET A 33 -1.75 10.50 -1.80
C MET A 33 -1.57 10.47 -3.32
N THR A 34 -0.53 9.78 -3.79
CA THR A 34 -0.20 9.65 -5.22
C THR A 34 -0.55 8.25 -5.76
N VAL A 35 -0.41 8.06 -7.08
CA VAL A 35 -0.58 6.76 -7.74
C VAL A 35 0.35 5.69 -7.15
N GLN A 36 1.60 6.04 -6.83
CA GLN A 36 2.56 5.11 -6.22
C GLN A 36 2.11 4.70 -4.81
N THR A 37 1.55 5.64 -4.04
CA THR A 37 1.03 5.35 -2.71
C THR A 37 -0.25 4.51 -2.77
N ALA A 38 -1.06 4.62 -3.83
CA ALA A 38 -2.16 3.68 -4.05
C ALA A 38 -1.64 2.23 -4.19
N VAL A 39 -0.60 1.99 -4.99
CA VAL A 39 0.02 0.66 -5.13
C VAL A 39 0.59 0.16 -3.79
N LEU A 40 1.13 1.05 -2.96
CA LEU A 40 1.56 0.71 -1.59
C LEU A 40 0.38 0.29 -0.71
N ILE A 41 -0.71 1.08 -0.69
CA ILE A 41 -1.89 0.79 0.12
C ILE A 41 -2.49 -0.56 -0.29
N GLU A 42 -2.66 -0.80 -1.58
CA GLU A 42 -3.14 -2.08 -2.10
C GLU A 42 -2.21 -3.23 -1.71
N THR A 43 -0.89 -3.02 -1.70
CA THR A 43 0.05 -4.02 -1.19
C THR A 43 -0.23 -4.34 0.28
N LEU A 44 -0.42 -3.34 1.14
CA LEU A 44 -0.72 -3.58 2.55
C LEU A 44 -2.03 -4.35 2.75
N VAL A 45 -3.04 -4.05 1.94
CA VAL A 45 -4.33 -4.76 1.93
C VAL A 45 -4.16 -6.20 1.44
N ASP A 46 -3.41 -6.42 0.36
CA ASP A 46 -3.10 -7.76 -0.18
C ASP A 46 -2.33 -8.62 0.84
N LEU A 47 -1.56 -7.99 1.74
CA LEU A 47 -0.85 -8.66 2.84
C LEU A 47 -1.73 -8.85 4.09
N GLY A 48 -2.99 -8.39 4.09
CA GLY A 48 -4.01 -8.67 5.11
C GLY A 48 -4.36 -7.51 6.06
N ALA A 49 -3.82 -6.30 5.84
CA ALA A 49 -4.07 -5.16 6.72
C ALA A 49 -5.43 -4.48 6.45
N ASP A 50 -6.05 -3.95 7.51
CA ASP A 50 -7.13 -2.95 7.43
C ASP A 50 -6.52 -1.54 7.43
N VAL A 51 -6.67 -0.79 6.35
CA VAL A 51 -5.91 0.44 6.10
C VAL A 51 -6.82 1.67 6.10
N ARG A 52 -6.41 2.72 6.81
CA ARG A 52 -6.94 4.08 6.66
C ARG A 52 -5.80 5.02 6.30
N TRP A 53 -6.07 5.99 5.42
CA TRP A 53 -5.03 6.87 4.91
C TRP A 53 -5.47 8.33 4.86
N VAL A 54 -4.51 9.22 5.05
CA VAL A 54 -4.65 10.66 4.82
C VAL A 54 -3.43 11.17 4.05
N SER A 55 -3.63 12.25 3.28
CA SER A 55 -2.52 12.95 2.66
C SER A 55 -1.77 13.79 3.70
N CYS A 56 -0.44 13.76 3.69
CA CYS A 56 0.37 14.59 4.58
C CYS A 56 0.63 16.01 4.05
N ASN A 57 0.12 16.35 2.85
CA ASN A 57 0.23 17.68 2.28
C ASN A 57 -0.99 18.06 1.42
N ILE A 58 -1.49 19.29 1.61
CA ILE A 58 -2.71 19.82 1.01
C ILE A 58 -2.70 19.90 -0.54
N PHE A 59 -1.55 19.85 -1.20
CA PHE A 59 -1.42 19.94 -2.65
C PHE A 59 -0.99 18.64 -3.34
N SER A 60 -0.85 17.55 -2.58
CA SER A 60 -0.13 16.35 -3.03
C SER A 60 -1.01 15.14 -3.38
N THR A 61 -2.32 15.30 -3.27
CA THR A 61 -3.28 14.28 -3.70
C THR A 61 -3.43 14.32 -5.22
N GLN A 62 -3.28 13.17 -5.89
CA GLN A 62 -3.44 13.00 -7.34
C GLN A 62 -4.60 12.07 -7.66
#